data_AF-A0AAC9V860-F1
#
_entry.id   AF-A0AAC9V860-F1
#
_cell.length_a   1.000
_cell.length_b   1.000
_cell.length_c   1.000
_cell.angle_alpha   90.00
_cell.angle_beta   90.00
_cell.angle_gamma   90.00
#
_symmetry.space_group_name_H-M   'P 1'
#
loop_
_entity.id
_entity.type
_entity.pdbx_description
1 polymer ?
#
loop_
_entity_poly.entity_id
_entity_poly.type
_entity_poly.pdbx_seq_one_letter_code
_entity_poly.pdbx_strand_id
1 'polypeptide(L)'
;MPEADRSARQLKLLEGIKEWKMQEQSHAELIRLVSPGLEPAYRGLLQQWEPLFRLTGQQAEELLGEEARMSGDEQRSEEAEHSLAMIDRRTAGLLEASALQTRTFTEQLAQMLQASLALARDQAGRSAVDHALREASYRLGKAEAYSQARSQADEAARSVSGGSEQEQPASASRDGEPGRLSAKGYPAEELQQVPIGGHALPPLPYAYDALEPYIDAKTMEIHHDKHHQAYVTDLNKAEKELQASRQNGNFDLVKHWERELAFNGAGHYLHTLFWTVMSPQGGGRPVGAIGDAIDHDFGGFDAFKKQFSEAAGKVEGGGWAILVWSPRSRRLEILQAEKHQNLSQWDAIPLLPLDVWEHAYYLKHQNKRPDYVKDWWNVVNWPYVNQRFEKAGTIAWEPY
;
A
#
# COMPACT_ATOMS: atom_id res chain seq x y z
N MET A 1 0.63 31.68 -4.95
CA MET A 1 1.32 30.36 -4.99
C MET A 1 1.40 29.94 -6.45
N PRO A 2 2.46 29.25 -6.91
CA PRO A 2 2.52 28.77 -8.29
C PRO A 2 1.37 27.80 -8.54
N GLU A 3 0.64 27.97 -9.64
CA GLU A 3 -0.60 27.25 -9.93
C GLU A 3 -0.48 25.73 -9.94
N ALA A 4 0.64 25.24 -10.47
CA ALA A 4 0.96 23.82 -10.55
C ALA A 4 1.03 23.18 -9.16
N ASP A 5 1.42 23.96 -8.13
CA ASP A 5 1.44 23.52 -6.74
C ASP A 5 0.01 23.49 -6.15
N ARG A 6 -0.89 24.38 -6.58
CA ARG A 6 -2.31 24.37 -6.15
C ARG A 6 -3.06 23.17 -6.72
N SER A 7 -3.00 22.97 -8.04
CA SER A 7 -3.70 21.84 -8.69
C SER A 7 -3.18 20.49 -8.17
N ALA A 8 -1.86 20.32 -8.05
CA ALA A 8 -1.29 19.09 -7.50
C ALA A 8 -1.72 18.80 -6.04
N ARG A 9 -1.96 19.83 -5.22
CA ARG A 9 -2.49 19.68 -3.86
C ARG A 9 -3.96 19.29 -3.87
N GLN A 10 -4.77 19.90 -4.73
CA GLN A 10 -6.20 19.59 -4.85
C GLN A 10 -6.43 18.16 -5.33
N LEU A 11 -5.73 17.75 -6.39
CA LEU A 11 -5.80 16.37 -6.89
C LEU A 11 -5.42 15.36 -5.80
N LYS A 12 -4.32 15.61 -5.07
CA LYS A 12 -3.90 14.74 -3.97
C LYS A 12 -4.93 14.66 -2.85
N LEU A 13 -5.60 15.78 -2.53
CA LEU A 13 -6.64 15.79 -1.50
C LEU A 13 -7.85 14.96 -1.95
N LEU A 14 -8.37 15.22 -3.14
CA LEU A 14 -9.55 14.54 -3.64
C LEU A 14 -9.32 13.02 -3.82
N GLU A 15 -8.14 12.61 -4.29
CA GLU A 15 -7.73 11.20 -4.29
C GLU A 15 -7.73 10.63 -2.86
N GLY A 16 -7.15 11.36 -1.91
CA GLY A 16 -7.11 10.95 -0.51
C GLY A 16 -8.51 10.79 0.11
N ILE A 17 -9.47 11.64 -0.27
CA ILE A 17 -10.88 11.56 0.16
C ILE A 17 -11.55 10.33 -0.46
N LYS A 18 -11.36 10.09 -1.76
CA LYS A 18 -11.89 8.90 -2.45
C LYS A 18 -11.43 7.62 -1.78
N GLU A 19 -10.11 7.45 -1.62
CA GLU A 19 -9.52 6.26 -0.99
C GLU A 19 -10.00 6.09 0.45
N TRP A 20 -10.09 7.18 1.21
CA TRP A 20 -10.60 7.17 2.58
C TRP A 20 -12.03 6.63 2.63
N LYS A 21 -12.94 7.14 1.78
CA LYS A 21 -14.34 6.70 1.82
C LYS A 21 -14.52 5.27 1.32
N MET A 22 -13.73 4.83 0.35
CA MET A 22 -13.70 3.41 -0.05
C MET A 22 -13.24 2.51 1.10
N GLN A 23 -12.20 2.91 1.83
CA GLN A 23 -11.70 2.15 2.98
C GLN A 23 -12.76 2.02 4.08
N GLU A 24 -13.48 3.10 4.42
CA GLU A 24 -14.55 3.07 5.42
C GLU A 24 -15.74 2.19 4.99
N GLN A 25 -16.08 2.21 3.70
CA GLN A 25 -17.06 1.27 3.14
C GLN A 25 -16.60 -0.19 3.35
N SER A 26 -15.35 -0.51 3.01
CA SER A 26 -14.78 -1.85 3.20
C SER A 26 -14.74 -2.27 4.67
N HIS A 27 -14.47 -1.35 5.60
CA HIS A 27 -14.54 -1.64 7.03
C HIS A 27 -15.96 -2.00 7.49
N ALA A 28 -16.97 -1.24 7.05
CA ALA A 28 -18.37 -1.53 7.39
C ALA A 28 -18.79 -2.92 6.89
N GLU A 29 -18.38 -3.28 5.67
CA GLU A 29 -18.60 -4.61 5.10
C GLU A 29 -17.84 -5.70 5.86
N LEU A 30 -16.54 -5.49 6.15
CA LEU A 30 -15.70 -6.44 6.86
C LEU A 30 -16.29 -6.79 8.23
N ILE A 31 -16.68 -5.78 9.03
CA ILE A 31 -17.29 -5.99 10.35
C ILE A 31 -18.54 -6.88 10.24
N ARG A 32 -19.38 -6.68 9.22
CA ARG A 32 -20.56 -7.51 8.98
C ARG A 32 -20.21 -8.95 8.60
N LEU A 33 -19.16 -9.13 7.79
CA LEU A 33 -18.72 -10.44 7.31
C LEU A 33 -18.10 -11.27 8.44
N VAL A 34 -17.22 -10.66 9.25
CA VAL A 34 -16.53 -11.37 10.33
C VAL A 34 -17.40 -11.55 11.57
N SER A 35 -18.48 -10.77 11.71
CA SER A 35 -19.44 -10.86 12.81
C SER A 35 -20.85 -11.26 12.34
N PRO A 36 -21.06 -12.53 11.89
CA PRO A 36 -22.35 -13.00 11.43
C PRO A 36 -23.39 -13.12 12.56
N GLY A 37 -22.99 -12.94 13.83
CA GLY A 37 -23.87 -12.88 15.00
C GLY A 37 -24.28 -11.46 15.42
N LEU A 38 -23.75 -10.41 14.78
CA LEU A 38 -23.99 -9.02 15.16
C LEU A 38 -25.48 -8.65 15.21
N GLU A 39 -25.89 -7.86 16.20
CA GLU A 39 -27.30 -7.51 16.38
C GLU A 39 -27.88 -6.83 15.11
N PRO A 40 -29.14 -7.12 14.72
CA PRO A 40 -29.73 -6.59 13.49
C PRO A 40 -29.68 -5.06 13.38
N ALA A 41 -29.81 -4.34 14.51
CA ALA A 41 -29.71 -2.89 14.55
C ALA A 41 -28.33 -2.38 14.08
N TYR A 42 -27.25 -2.99 14.57
CA TYR A 42 -25.89 -2.62 14.18
C TYR A 42 -25.55 -3.07 12.76
N ARG A 43 -26.03 -4.24 12.33
CA ARG A 43 -25.89 -4.66 10.92
C ARG A 43 -26.61 -3.72 9.96
N GLY A 44 -27.80 -3.27 10.32
CA GLY A 44 -28.55 -2.27 9.56
C GLY A 44 -27.84 -0.93 9.53
N LEU A 45 -27.24 -0.51 10.66
CA LEU A 45 -26.43 0.70 10.73
C LEU A 45 -25.24 0.65 9.76
N LEU A 46 -24.46 -0.43 9.79
CA LEU A 46 -23.32 -0.62 8.88
C LEU A 46 -23.73 -0.62 7.40
N GLN A 47 -24.89 -1.23 7.06
CA GLN A 47 -25.46 -1.19 5.71
C GLN A 47 -25.87 0.21 5.26
N GLN A 48 -26.35 1.06 6.18
CA GLN A 48 -26.76 2.42 5.87
C GLN A 48 -25.56 3.32 5.56
N TRP A 49 -24.39 3.03 6.14
CA TRP A 49 -23.16 3.78 5.89
C TRP A 49 -22.53 3.49 4.52
N GLU A 50 -22.60 2.25 4.04
CA GLU A 50 -22.02 1.86 2.74
C GLU A 50 -22.41 2.79 1.57
N PRO A 51 -23.70 3.09 1.30
CA PRO A 51 -24.07 4.00 0.22
C PRO A 51 -23.64 5.45 0.47
N LEU A 52 -23.55 5.90 1.72
CA LEU A 52 -23.12 7.27 2.06
C LEU A 52 -21.63 7.46 1.76
N PHE A 53 -20.79 6.51 2.16
CA PHE A 53 -19.37 6.52 1.83
C PHE A 53 -19.14 6.40 0.33
N ARG A 54 -19.85 5.50 -0.34
CA ARG A 54 -19.78 5.35 -1.80
C ARG A 54 -20.13 6.64 -2.53
N LEU A 55 -21.22 7.31 -2.15
CA LEU A 55 -21.63 8.58 -2.75
C LEU A 55 -20.55 9.66 -2.57
N THR A 56 -19.97 9.75 -1.38
CA THR A 56 -18.93 10.74 -1.07
C THR A 56 -17.64 10.45 -1.86
N GLY A 57 -17.26 9.18 -1.99
CA GLY A 57 -16.15 8.77 -2.86
C GLY A 57 -16.39 9.06 -4.34
N GLN A 58 -17.63 8.90 -4.82
CA GLN A 58 -18.03 9.27 -6.18
C GLN A 58 -17.96 10.78 -6.41
N GLN A 59 -18.40 11.59 -5.45
CA GLN A 59 -18.27 13.05 -5.53
C GLN A 59 -16.80 13.50 -5.57
N ALA A 60 -15.91 12.80 -4.86
CA ALA A 60 -14.47 13.04 -4.95
C ALA A 60 -13.94 12.73 -6.36
N GLU A 61 -14.39 11.62 -6.96
CA GLU A 61 -14.03 11.23 -8.34
C GLU A 61 -14.53 12.24 -9.38
N GLU A 62 -15.75 12.74 -9.23
CA GLU A 62 -16.30 13.77 -10.11
C GLU A 62 -15.46 15.05 -10.06
N LEU A 63 -15.13 15.52 -8.85
CA LEU A 63 -14.28 16.70 -8.66
C LEU A 63 -12.86 16.49 -9.17
N LEU A 64 -12.30 15.26 -9.05
CA LEU A 64 -11.01 14.92 -9.65
C LEU A 64 -11.04 15.10 -11.16
N GLY A 65 -12.10 14.62 -11.81
CA GLY A 65 -12.28 14.77 -13.26
C GLY A 65 -12.46 16.23 -13.68
N GLU A 66 -13.16 17.04 -12.88
CA GLU A 66 -13.32 18.48 -13.12
C GLU A 66 -11.98 19.23 -12.99
N GLU A 67 -11.24 19.03 -11.89
CA GLU A 67 -9.93 19.67 -11.63
C GLU A 67 -8.88 19.27 -12.69
N ALA A 68 -8.87 18.01 -13.11
CA ALA A 68 -7.96 17.52 -14.16
C ALA A 68 -8.24 18.19 -15.51
N ARG A 69 -9.51 18.32 -15.92
CA ARG A 69 -9.89 19.00 -17.18
C ARG A 69 -9.51 20.47 -17.20
N MET A 70 -9.56 21.15 -16.05
CA MET A 70 -9.24 22.57 -15.94
C MET A 70 -7.74 22.85 -15.86
N SER A 71 -6.92 21.85 -15.51
CA SER A 71 -5.47 21.99 -15.40
C SER A 71 -4.74 22.00 -16.75
N GLY A 72 -5.45 21.74 -17.87
CA GLY A 72 -4.89 21.61 -19.22
C GLY A 72 -5.17 22.76 -20.19
N ASP A 73 -5.84 23.84 -19.77
CA ASP A 73 -6.23 24.95 -20.66
C ASP A 73 -5.28 26.15 -20.52
N GLU A 74 -4.47 26.43 -21.56
CA GLU A 74 -3.39 27.42 -21.53
C GLU A 74 -3.85 28.89 -21.71
N GLN A 75 -5.14 29.14 -21.99
CA GLN A 75 -5.69 30.49 -22.11
C GLN A 75 -6.81 30.74 -21.09
N ARG A 76 -6.54 31.56 -20.07
CA ARG A 76 -7.51 31.81 -19.00
C ARG A 76 -8.39 33.01 -19.27
N SER A 77 -9.68 32.74 -19.39
CA SER A 77 -10.74 33.72 -19.19
C SER A 77 -11.03 33.89 -17.68
N GLU A 78 -11.65 35.00 -17.29
CA GLU A 78 -12.20 35.20 -15.92
C GLU A 78 -13.16 34.06 -15.51
N GLU A 79 -13.79 33.39 -16.48
CA GLU A 79 -14.69 32.25 -16.26
C GLU A 79 -13.93 30.99 -15.77
N ALA A 80 -12.69 30.79 -16.22
CA ALA A 80 -11.84 29.68 -15.78
C ALA A 80 -11.41 29.86 -14.31
N GLU A 81 -11.03 31.07 -13.92
CA GLU A 81 -10.69 31.39 -12.52
C GLU A 81 -11.89 31.23 -11.59
N HIS A 82 -13.08 31.66 -12.03
CA HIS A 82 -14.32 31.45 -11.28
C HIS A 82 -14.64 29.96 -11.08
N SER A 83 -14.42 29.15 -12.11
CA SER A 83 -14.66 27.70 -12.08
C SER A 83 -13.68 26.98 -11.14
N LEU A 84 -12.40 27.34 -11.17
CA LEU A 84 -11.39 26.82 -10.24
C LEU A 84 -11.74 27.18 -8.79
N ALA A 85 -12.16 28.41 -8.53
CA ALA A 85 -12.60 28.83 -7.20
C ALA A 85 -13.83 28.03 -6.70
N MET A 86 -14.73 27.62 -7.61
CA MET A 86 -15.85 26.73 -7.28
C MET A 86 -15.37 25.32 -6.92
N ILE A 87 -14.42 24.76 -7.66
CA ILE A 87 -13.82 23.45 -7.37
C ILE A 87 -13.13 23.47 -5.99
N ASP A 88 -12.40 24.55 -5.66
CA ASP A 88 -11.76 24.73 -4.36
C ASP A 88 -12.75 24.70 -3.19
N ARG A 89 -13.92 25.35 -3.38
CA ARG A 89 -14.98 25.39 -2.36
C ARG A 89 -15.67 24.04 -2.22
N ARG A 90 -16.00 23.39 -3.34
CA ARG A 90 -16.60 22.04 -3.32
C ARG A 90 -15.67 21.02 -2.69
N THR A 91 -14.36 21.11 -2.96
CA THR A 91 -13.36 20.22 -2.36
C THR A 91 -13.22 20.45 -0.85
N ALA A 92 -13.24 21.71 -0.38
CA ALA A 92 -13.29 21.99 1.06
C ALA A 92 -14.56 21.40 1.71
N GLY A 93 -15.73 21.64 1.11
CA GLY A 93 -16.99 21.11 1.62
C GLY A 93 -17.00 19.58 1.65
N LEU A 94 -16.39 18.93 0.66
CA LEU A 94 -16.28 17.47 0.61
C LEU A 94 -15.33 16.94 1.69
N LEU A 95 -14.23 17.63 1.98
CA LEU A 95 -13.34 17.29 3.09
C LEU A 95 -14.04 17.41 4.45
N GLU A 96 -14.79 18.48 4.66
CA GLU A 96 -15.57 18.69 5.89
C GLU A 96 -16.66 17.63 6.05
N ALA A 97 -17.42 17.35 5.00
CA ALA A 97 -18.43 16.30 4.99
C ALA A 97 -17.80 14.93 5.26
N SER A 98 -16.64 14.65 4.67
CA SER A 98 -15.89 13.42 4.89
C SER A 98 -15.48 13.27 6.35
N ALA A 99 -14.91 14.31 6.95
CA ALA A 99 -14.53 14.30 8.37
C ALA A 99 -15.74 14.13 9.29
N LEU A 100 -16.85 14.80 8.99
CA LEU A 100 -18.10 14.67 9.77
C LEU A 100 -18.65 13.24 9.72
N GLN A 101 -18.74 12.65 8.52
CA GLN A 101 -19.18 11.27 8.35
C GLN A 101 -18.31 10.30 9.16
N THR A 102 -16.99 10.46 9.09
CA THR A 102 -16.05 9.61 9.83
C THR A 102 -16.22 9.77 11.33
N ARG A 103 -16.33 10.99 11.85
CA ARG A 103 -16.58 11.21 13.29
C ARG A 103 -17.86 10.50 13.73
N THR A 104 -18.98 10.71 13.03
CA THR A 104 -20.25 10.06 13.35
C THR A 104 -20.16 8.54 13.26
N PHE A 105 -19.50 8.01 12.23
CA PHE A 105 -19.28 6.58 12.07
C PHE A 105 -18.46 6.01 13.22
N THR A 106 -17.36 6.67 13.61
CA THR A 106 -16.51 6.22 14.73
C THR A 106 -17.22 6.29 16.07
N GLU A 107 -18.04 7.30 16.33
CA GLU A 107 -18.86 7.38 17.54
C GLU A 107 -19.82 6.19 17.63
N GLN A 108 -20.44 5.83 16.51
CA GLN A 108 -21.34 4.70 16.43
C GLN A 108 -20.62 3.34 16.54
N LEU A 109 -19.43 3.20 15.94
CA LEU A 109 -18.59 2.03 16.11
C LEU A 109 -18.14 1.86 17.56
N ALA A 110 -17.75 2.95 18.23
CA ALA A 110 -17.36 2.94 19.64
C ALA A 110 -18.53 2.55 20.56
N GLN A 111 -19.73 3.08 20.31
CA GLN A 111 -20.94 2.67 21.01
C GLN A 111 -21.26 1.19 20.79
N MET A 112 -21.16 0.71 19.55
CA MET A 112 -21.35 -0.70 19.21
C MET A 112 -20.34 -1.60 19.96
N LEU A 113 -19.07 -1.21 20.04
CA LEU A 113 -18.01 -1.90 20.79
C LEU A 113 -18.31 -2.03 22.30
N GLN A 114 -19.00 -1.03 22.87
CA GLN A 114 -19.38 -0.99 24.29
C GLN A 114 -20.68 -1.74 24.58
N ALA A 115 -21.66 -1.68 23.67
CA ALA A 115 -23.03 -2.12 23.94
C ALA A 115 -23.43 -3.44 23.24
N SER A 116 -22.69 -3.89 22.22
CA SER A 116 -22.99 -5.15 21.53
C SER A 116 -22.60 -6.36 22.38
N LEU A 117 -23.59 -7.20 22.68
CA LEU A 117 -23.40 -8.49 23.33
C LEU A 117 -22.75 -9.49 22.36
N ALA A 118 -23.04 -9.36 21.06
CA ALA A 118 -22.40 -10.17 20.03
C ALA A 118 -20.89 -9.90 20.00
N LEU A 119 -20.47 -8.63 19.89
CA LEU A 119 -19.05 -8.26 19.89
C LEU A 119 -18.33 -8.48 21.23
N ALA A 120 -19.07 -8.55 22.34
CA ALA A 120 -18.49 -8.94 23.62
C ALA A 120 -18.03 -10.42 23.63
N ARG A 121 -18.59 -11.26 22.75
CA ARG A 121 -18.28 -12.69 22.63
C ARG A 121 -17.56 -13.04 21.33
N ASP A 122 -17.59 -12.15 20.35
CA ASP A 122 -16.96 -12.29 19.05
C ASP A 122 -15.70 -11.42 18.95
N GLN A 123 -14.56 -12.05 19.22
CA GLN A 123 -13.26 -11.39 19.22
C GLN A 123 -12.85 -10.92 17.81
N ALA A 124 -13.24 -11.64 16.75
CA ALA A 124 -12.92 -11.26 15.37
C ALA A 124 -13.70 -10.00 14.96
N GLY A 125 -15.01 -9.98 15.26
CA GLY A 125 -15.85 -8.79 15.14
C GLY A 125 -15.28 -7.60 15.90
N ARG A 126 -14.92 -7.79 17.17
CA ARG A 126 -14.37 -6.71 18.01
C ARG A 126 -13.08 -6.14 17.42
N SER A 127 -12.18 -7.01 16.95
CA SER A 127 -10.91 -6.63 16.33
C SER A 127 -11.10 -5.84 15.03
N ALA A 128 -12.06 -6.24 14.19
CA ALA A 128 -12.39 -5.50 12.98
C ALA A 128 -12.89 -4.08 13.28
N VAL A 129 -13.70 -3.92 14.33
CA VAL A 129 -14.17 -2.60 14.76
C VAL A 129 -13.04 -1.75 15.34
N ASP A 130 -12.17 -2.33 16.19
CA ASP A 130 -11.00 -1.64 16.73
C ASP A 130 -10.04 -1.17 15.62
N HIS A 131 -9.80 -2.01 14.61
CA HIS A 131 -9.01 -1.64 13.43
C HIS A 131 -9.65 -0.47 12.67
N ALA A 132 -10.96 -0.54 12.40
CA ALA A 132 -11.69 0.54 11.72
C ALA A 132 -11.60 1.87 12.49
N LEU A 133 -11.67 1.85 13.82
CA LEU A 133 -11.50 3.04 14.68
C LEU A 133 -10.11 3.65 14.59
N ARG A 134 -9.04 2.82 14.57
CA ARG A 134 -7.66 3.29 14.45
C ARG A 134 -7.42 3.96 13.10
N GLU A 135 -7.83 3.31 12.01
CA GLU A 135 -7.69 3.85 10.66
C GLU A 135 -8.47 5.16 10.49
N ALA A 136 -9.70 5.24 11.03
CA ALA A 136 -10.49 6.46 11.01
C ALA A 136 -9.82 7.61 11.78
N SER A 137 -9.19 7.33 12.93
CA SER A 137 -8.44 8.33 13.72
C SER A 137 -7.27 8.90 12.92
N TYR A 138 -6.54 8.06 12.20
CA TYR A 138 -5.46 8.49 11.31
C TYR A 138 -5.96 9.41 10.19
N ARG A 139 -7.10 9.08 9.58
CA ARG A 139 -7.71 9.88 8.51
C ARG A 139 -8.19 11.24 9.01
N LEU A 140 -8.82 11.30 10.18
CA LEU A 140 -9.25 12.55 10.81
C LEU A 140 -8.06 13.48 11.10
N GLY A 141 -6.96 12.95 11.64
CA GLY A 141 -5.75 13.74 11.88
C GLY A 141 -5.17 14.36 10.60
N LYS A 142 -5.22 13.64 9.47
CA LYS A 142 -4.83 14.18 8.16
C LYS A 142 -5.78 15.27 7.66
N ALA A 143 -7.09 15.08 7.82
CA ALA A 143 -8.08 16.08 7.43
C ALA A 143 -7.91 17.38 8.21
N GLU A 144 -7.67 17.29 9.52
CA GLU A 144 -7.41 18.44 10.39
C GLU A 144 -6.12 19.17 10.00
N ALA A 145 -5.04 18.44 9.74
CA ALA A 145 -3.79 19.03 9.27
C ALA A 145 -3.96 19.76 7.94
N TYR A 146 -4.76 19.22 7.02
CA TYR A 146 -5.07 19.89 5.75
C TYR A 146 -5.87 21.18 5.97
N SER A 147 -6.94 21.12 6.76
CA SER A 147 -7.77 22.29 7.06
C SER A 147 -6.95 23.40 7.72
N GLN A 148 -6.07 23.06 8.66
CA GLN A 148 -5.16 24.02 9.32
C GLN A 148 -4.19 24.66 8.31
N ALA A 149 -3.55 23.85 7.47
CA ALA A 149 -2.63 24.35 6.44
C ALA A 149 -3.34 25.28 5.44
N ARG A 150 -4.59 24.98 5.10
CA ARG A 150 -5.42 25.84 4.24
C ARG A 150 -5.77 27.17 4.91
N SER A 151 -6.21 27.16 6.17
CA SER A 151 -6.50 28.39 6.91
C SER A 151 -5.27 29.30 7.03
N GLN A 152 -4.10 28.73 7.30
CA GLN A 152 -2.83 29.48 7.35
C GLN A 152 -2.46 30.07 5.99
N ALA A 153 -2.69 29.34 4.89
CA ALA A 153 -2.45 29.84 3.54
C ALA A 153 -3.42 30.98 3.17
N ASP A 154 -4.69 30.89 3.56
CA ASP A 154 -5.69 31.94 3.33
C ASP A 154 -5.37 33.21 4.14
N GLU A 155 -4.86 33.07 5.37
CA GLU A 155 -4.37 34.18 6.19
C GLU A 155 -3.10 34.83 5.59
N ALA A 156 -2.15 34.02 5.13
CA ALA A 156 -0.93 34.50 4.47
C ALA A 156 -1.26 35.22 3.15
N ALA A 157 -2.18 34.70 2.33
CA ALA A 157 -2.59 35.32 1.08
C ALA A 157 -3.24 36.70 1.29
N ARG A 158 -3.96 36.91 2.40
CA ARG A 158 -4.50 38.22 2.79
C ARG A 158 -3.42 39.23 3.20
N SER A 159 -2.23 38.76 3.57
CA SER A 159 -1.10 39.60 4.01
C SER A 159 -0.11 39.99 2.89
N VAL A 160 -0.17 39.34 1.72
CA VAL A 160 0.86 39.41 0.65
C VAL A 160 0.42 40.26 -0.57
N SER A 161 -0.68 41.01 -0.51
CA SER A 161 -1.16 41.86 -1.63
C SER A 161 -0.32 43.13 -1.93
N GLY A 162 1.01 43.08 -1.75
CA GLY A 162 1.95 44.12 -2.17
C GLY A 162 3.33 43.59 -2.50
N GLY A 163 3.66 43.43 -3.78
CA GLY A 163 5.03 43.17 -4.25
C GLY A 163 5.10 42.39 -5.57
N SER A 164 5.71 43.00 -6.59
CA SER A 164 5.73 42.65 -8.01
C SER A 164 6.77 41.60 -8.46
N GLU A 165 6.50 41.10 -9.68
CA GLU A 165 7.15 40.12 -10.58
C GLU A 165 8.69 40.15 -10.74
N GLN A 166 9.26 38.98 -11.10
CA GLN A 166 10.41 38.88 -12.02
C GLN A 166 10.59 37.47 -12.65
N GLU A 167 11.27 37.47 -13.80
CA GLU A 167 11.23 36.57 -14.98
C GLU A 167 11.91 35.19 -14.90
N GLN A 168 11.51 34.31 -15.84
CA GLN A 168 12.13 33.02 -16.22
C GLN A 168 13.30 33.18 -17.21
N PRO A 169 14.08 32.10 -17.44
CA PRO A 169 14.41 31.78 -18.84
C PRO A 169 14.35 30.29 -19.24
N ALA A 170 13.81 30.10 -20.46
CA ALA A 170 14.20 29.28 -21.62
C ALA A 170 14.55 27.77 -21.51
N SER A 171 13.94 27.04 -22.46
CA SER A 171 13.97 25.60 -22.73
C SER A 171 15.12 25.16 -23.65
N ALA A 172 15.46 23.86 -23.58
CA ALA A 172 16.19 23.15 -24.63
C ALA A 172 15.67 21.70 -24.76
N SER A 173 15.30 21.33 -25.98
CA SER A 173 14.83 20.01 -26.43
C SER A 173 16.00 19.07 -26.74
N ARG A 174 15.76 17.75 -26.65
CA ARG A 174 16.37 16.72 -27.52
C ARG A 174 15.68 15.36 -27.39
N ASP A 175 15.20 14.89 -28.54
CA ASP A 175 14.73 13.54 -28.82
C ASP A 175 15.86 12.50 -28.73
N GLY A 176 15.51 11.28 -28.32
CA GLY A 176 16.35 10.10 -28.43
C GLY A 176 15.61 8.85 -27.95
N GLU A 177 15.13 8.01 -28.88
CA GLU A 177 14.66 6.66 -28.58
C GLU A 177 15.79 5.79 -27.99
N PRO A 178 15.53 4.96 -26.96
CA PRO A 178 16.47 3.93 -26.58
C PRO A 178 16.22 2.62 -27.35
N GLY A 179 17.17 2.30 -28.22
CA GLY A 179 17.30 0.99 -28.85
C GLY A 179 17.49 -0.13 -27.82
N ARG A 180 16.80 -1.24 -28.06
CA ARG A 180 16.81 -2.46 -27.24
C ARG A 180 18.19 -3.14 -27.33
N LEU A 181 18.99 -3.05 -26.25
CA LEU A 181 20.24 -3.81 -26.13
C LEU A 181 19.91 -5.27 -25.80
N SER A 182 20.36 -6.18 -26.67
CA SER A 182 20.30 -7.62 -26.44
C SER A 182 21.52 -8.08 -25.62
N ALA A 183 21.28 -8.58 -24.41
CA ALA A 183 22.28 -9.32 -23.66
C ALA A 183 22.18 -10.81 -24.04
N LYS A 184 23.25 -11.34 -24.64
CA LYS A 184 23.40 -12.76 -24.95
C LYS A 184 23.65 -13.57 -23.67
N GLY A 185 22.90 -14.66 -23.54
CA GLY A 185 23.37 -15.94 -22.99
C GLY A 185 22.85 -16.31 -21.62
N TYR A 186 21.82 -17.15 -21.57
CA TYR A 186 21.72 -18.44 -20.86
C TYR A 186 20.45 -19.15 -21.38
N PRO A 187 20.43 -20.48 -21.58
CA PRO A 187 19.18 -21.17 -21.91
C PRO A 187 18.40 -21.35 -20.59
N ALA A 188 17.71 -20.29 -20.18
CA ALA A 188 16.61 -20.42 -19.22
C ALA A 188 15.42 -21.01 -19.97
N GLU A 189 14.60 -21.85 -19.33
CA GLU A 189 13.21 -22.04 -19.76
C GLU A 189 12.66 -20.65 -20.10
N GLU A 190 12.12 -20.46 -21.32
CA GLU A 190 11.63 -19.16 -21.77
C GLU A 190 10.55 -18.68 -20.79
N LEU A 191 10.95 -17.93 -19.77
CA LEU A 191 10.04 -17.31 -18.83
C LEU A 191 9.24 -16.30 -19.64
N GLN A 192 7.96 -16.62 -19.84
CA GLN A 192 7.07 -15.83 -20.65
C GLN A 192 6.92 -14.45 -20.02
N GLN A 193 7.11 -13.41 -20.82
CA GLN A 193 6.84 -12.04 -20.39
C GLN A 193 5.37 -11.92 -19.99
N VAL A 194 5.11 -11.34 -18.82
CA VAL A 194 3.74 -10.99 -18.42
C VAL A 194 3.29 -9.80 -19.28
N PRO A 195 2.22 -9.92 -20.08
CA PRO A 195 1.71 -8.80 -20.86
C PRO A 195 1.10 -7.73 -19.94
N ILE A 196 1.01 -6.50 -20.43
CA ILE A 196 0.39 -5.37 -19.71
C ILE A 196 -1.00 -5.76 -19.22
N GLY A 197 -1.19 -5.65 -17.90
CA GLY A 197 -2.44 -6.00 -17.23
C GLY A 197 -2.81 -7.49 -17.30
N GLY A 198 -1.80 -8.35 -17.44
CA GLY A 198 -1.91 -9.82 -17.48
C GLY A 198 -1.32 -10.53 -16.27
N HIS A 199 -1.05 -9.84 -15.16
CA HIS A 199 -0.66 -10.46 -13.89
C HIS A 199 -1.82 -11.32 -13.36
N ALA A 200 -1.48 -12.40 -12.67
CA ALA A 200 -2.45 -13.32 -12.10
C ALA A 200 -2.07 -13.63 -10.64
N LEU A 201 -3.08 -13.92 -9.83
CA LEU A 201 -2.87 -14.43 -8.48
C LEU A 201 -2.23 -15.82 -8.56
N PRO A 202 -0.99 -16.03 -8.09
CA PRO A 202 -0.38 -17.35 -8.10
C PRO A 202 -1.13 -18.25 -7.12
N PRO A 203 -1.32 -19.55 -7.40
CA PRO A 203 -1.87 -20.46 -6.41
C PRO A 203 -0.92 -20.60 -5.21
N LEU A 204 -1.46 -20.85 -4.01
CA LEU A 204 -0.64 -21.24 -2.88
C LEU A 204 0.08 -22.57 -3.14
N PRO A 205 1.34 -22.73 -2.71
CA PRO A 205 2.08 -23.99 -2.87
C PRO A 205 1.66 -25.07 -1.86
N TYR A 206 0.71 -24.76 -0.98
CA TYR A 206 0.17 -25.65 0.07
C TYR A 206 -1.28 -25.25 0.40
N ALA A 207 -2.00 -26.10 1.14
CA ALA A 207 -3.37 -25.82 1.60
C ALA A 207 -3.40 -24.67 2.64
N TYR A 208 -4.52 -23.96 2.76
CA TYR A 208 -4.63 -22.80 3.67
C TYR A 208 -4.30 -23.12 5.13
N ASP A 209 -4.63 -24.33 5.60
CA ASP A 209 -4.38 -24.81 6.97
C ASP A 209 -3.00 -25.45 7.17
N ALA A 210 -2.19 -25.57 6.11
CA ALA A 210 -0.93 -26.31 6.15
C ALA A 210 0.12 -25.69 7.10
N LEU A 211 0.00 -24.41 7.44
CA LEU A 211 0.93 -23.69 8.32
C LEU A 211 0.49 -23.67 9.80
N GLU A 212 -0.59 -24.37 10.14
CA GLU A 212 -0.98 -24.54 11.54
C GLU A 212 0.06 -25.40 12.30
N PRO A 213 0.26 -25.14 13.62
CA PRO A 213 -0.45 -24.20 14.46
C PRO A 213 0.20 -22.81 14.49
N TYR A 214 1.03 -22.43 13.51
CA TYR A 214 1.78 -21.17 13.54
C TYR A 214 1.00 -20.03 12.90
N ILE A 215 0.46 -20.23 11.69
CA ILE A 215 -0.42 -19.27 11.00
C ILE A 215 -1.76 -19.97 10.75
N ASP A 216 -2.87 -19.38 11.17
CA ASP A 216 -4.19 -20.01 11.04
C ASP A 216 -4.72 -19.97 9.61
N ALA A 217 -5.55 -20.96 9.27
CA ALA A 217 -6.12 -21.08 7.94
C ALA A 217 -6.94 -19.85 7.50
N LYS A 218 -7.61 -19.18 8.44
CA LYS A 218 -8.49 -18.05 8.11
C LYS A 218 -7.68 -16.82 7.69
N THR A 219 -6.58 -16.56 8.37
CA THR A 219 -5.58 -15.56 7.96
C THR A 219 -5.07 -15.88 6.57
N MET A 220 -4.63 -17.12 6.30
CA MET A 220 -4.11 -17.52 4.99
C MET A 220 -5.12 -17.34 3.84
N GLU A 221 -6.38 -17.73 4.06
CA GLU A 221 -7.47 -17.57 3.09
C GLU A 221 -7.70 -16.09 2.73
N ILE A 222 -7.85 -15.22 3.73
CA ILE A 222 -8.13 -13.80 3.50
C ILE A 222 -6.89 -13.09 2.91
N HIS A 223 -5.70 -13.41 3.40
CA HIS A 223 -4.45 -12.80 2.97
C HIS A 223 -4.14 -13.12 1.50
N HIS A 224 -4.43 -14.34 1.05
CA HIS A 224 -4.29 -14.75 -0.34
C HIS A 224 -5.46 -14.27 -1.23
N ASP A 225 -6.70 -14.67 -0.92
CA ASP A 225 -7.83 -14.51 -1.84
C ASP A 225 -8.42 -13.09 -1.85
N LYS A 226 -8.09 -12.27 -0.84
CA LYS A 226 -8.55 -10.88 -0.76
C LYS A 226 -7.40 -9.90 -0.93
N HIS A 227 -6.42 -9.91 -0.02
CA HIS A 227 -5.36 -8.89 -0.05
C HIS A 227 -4.46 -9.05 -1.27
N HIS A 228 -3.91 -10.25 -1.52
CA HIS A 228 -3.05 -10.47 -2.68
C HIS A 228 -3.82 -10.30 -4.01
N GLN A 229 -5.07 -10.78 -4.08
CA GLN A 229 -5.92 -10.59 -5.26
C GLN A 229 -6.20 -9.11 -5.57
N ALA A 230 -6.35 -8.25 -4.55
CA ALA A 230 -6.50 -6.82 -4.75
C ALA A 230 -5.27 -6.21 -5.42
N TYR A 231 -4.05 -6.50 -4.91
CA TYR A 231 -2.81 -6.02 -5.51
C TYR A 231 -2.65 -6.45 -6.97
N VAL A 232 -2.98 -7.70 -7.30
CA VAL A 232 -2.95 -8.18 -8.70
C VAL A 232 -3.92 -7.39 -9.58
N THR A 233 -5.14 -7.17 -9.09
CA THR A 233 -6.20 -6.46 -9.83
C THR A 233 -5.81 -5.02 -10.11
N ASP A 234 -5.30 -4.32 -9.09
CA ASP A 234 -4.97 -2.91 -9.18
C ASP A 234 -3.64 -2.65 -9.87
N LEU A 235 -2.67 -3.57 -9.78
CA LEU A 235 -1.47 -3.57 -10.64
C LEU A 235 -1.87 -3.66 -12.11
N ASN A 236 -2.74 -4.61 -12.45
CA ASN A 236 -3.21 -4.78 -13.82
C ASN A 236 -3.92 -3.53 -14.35
N LYS A 237 -4.69 -2.87 -13.48
CA LYS A 237 -5.35 -1.62 -13.81
C LYS A 237 -4.33 -0.51 -14.07
N ALA A 238 -3.37 -0.29 -13.16
CA ALA A 238 -2.35 0.75 -13.31
C ALA A 238 -1.56 0.60 -14.61
N GLU A 239 -1.15 -0.62 -14.97
CA GLU A 239 -0.40 -0.86 -16.22
C GLU A 239 -1.22 -0.53 -17.48
N LYS A 240 -2.53 -0.87 -17.48
CA LYS A 240 -3.45 -0.58 -18.59
C LYS A 240 -3.69 0.92 -18.76
N GLU A 241 -3.88 1.63 -17.64
CA GLU A 241 -4.08 3.08 -17.66
C GLU A 241 -2.82 3.80 -18.13
N LEU A 242 -1.64 3.39 -17.66
CA LEU A 242 -0.36 3.91 -18.17
C LEU A 242 -0.15 3.60 -19.66
N GLN A 243 -0.61 2.44 -20.14
CA GLN A 243 -0.59 2.13 -21.57
C GLN A 243 -1.51 3.05 -22.37
N ALA A 244 -2.73 3.29 -21.89
CA ALA A 244 -3.67 4.21 -22.51
C ALA A 244 -3.10 5.63 -22.56
N SER A 245 -2.51 6.13 -21.47
CA SER A 245 -1.80 7.41 -21.40
C SER A 245 -0.71 7.53 -22.47
N ARG A 246 0.10 6.49 -22.67
CA ARG A 246 1.12 6.48 -23.73
C ARG A 246 0.52 6.51 -25.13
N GLN A 247 -0.63 5.88 -25.35
CA GLN A 247 -1.29 5.81 -26.66
C GLN A 247 -2.00 7.11 -27.04
N ASN A 248 -2.61 7.79 -26.06
CA ASN A 248 -3.40 9.00 -26.29
C ASN A 248 -2.63 10.29 -26.00
N GLY A 249 -1.43 10.21 -25.39
CA GLY A 249 -0.60 11.37 -25.04
C GLY A 249 -1.07 12.15 -23.81
N ASN A 250 -2.06 11.66 -23.06
CA ASN A 250 -2.55 12.29 -21.83
C ASN A 250 -1.85 11.69 -20.60
N PHE A 251 -1.13 12.54 -19.86
CA PHE A 251 -0.39 12.17 -18.66
C PHE A 251 -0.88 12.90 -17.40
N ASP A 252 -2.10 13.44 -17.39
CA ASP A 252 -2.63 14.23 -16.27
C ASP A 252 -2.62 13.44 -14.95
N LEU A 253 -2.87 12.13 -15.04
CA LEU A 253 -2.87 11.19 -13.90
C LEU A 253 -1.59 10.37 -13.78
N VAL A 254 -0.50 10.71 -14.48
CA VAL A 254 0.72 9.88 -14.48
C VAL A 254 1.28 9.66 -13.07
N LYS A 255 1.25 10.69 -12.22
CA LYS A 255 1.69 10.59 -10.83
C LYS A 255 0.85 9.61 -10.00
N HIS A 256 -0.47 9.55 -10.27
CA HIS A 256 -1.37 8.61 -9.63
C HIS A 256 -1.05 7.18 -10.06
N TRP A 257 -1.02 6.95 -11.38
CA TRP A 257 -0.82 5.60 -11.90
C TRP A 257 0.56 5.04 -11.63
N GLU A 258 1.62 5.85 -11.62
CA GLU A 258 2.96 5.40 -11.23
C GLU A 258 3.03 5.04 -9.73
N ARG A 259 2.29 5.75 -8.87
CA ARG A 259 2.15 5.39 -7.45
C ARG A 259 1.41 4.06 -7.29
N GLU A 260 0.30 3.87 -8.01
CA GLU A 260 -0.48 2.62 -7.98
C GLU A 260 0.33 1.45 -8.54
N LEU A 261 1.10 1.67 -9.61
CA LEU A 261 2.03 0.70 -10.16
C LEU A 261 3.04 0.26 -9.11
N ALA A 262 3.67 1.21 -8.40
CA ALA A 262 4.66 0.91 -7.38
C ALA A 262 4.06 0.18 -6.17
N PHE A 263 2.94 0.67 -5.62
CA PHE A 263 2.31 0.08 -4.44
C PHE A 263 1.77 -1.33 -4.72
N ASN A 264 0.96 -1.49 -5.77
CA ASN A 264 0.34 -2.77 -6.10
C ASN A 264 1.35 -3.75 -6.71
N GLY A 265 2.33 -3.26 -7.48
CA GLY A 265 3.44 -4.06 -8.00
C GLY A 265 4.28 -4.66 -6.88
N ALA A 266 4.74 -3.84 -5.94
CA ALA A 266 5.50 -4.32 -4.79
C ALA A 266 4.64 -5.25 -3.90
N GLY A 267 3.35 -4.92 -3.71
CA GLY A 267 2.39 -5.78 -2.99
C GLY A 267 2.27 -7.16 -3.62
N HIS A 268 2.05 -7.24 -4.93
CA HIS A 268 1.97 -8.51 -5.66
C HIS A 268 3.26 -9.32 -5.57
N TYR A 269 4.41 -8.70 -5.83
CA TYR A 269 5.69 -9.41 -5.86
C TYR A 269 6.13 -9.90 -4.49
N LEU A 270 5.98 -9.08 -3.43
CA LEU A 270 6.33 -9.48 -2.08
C LEU A 270 5.43 -10.61 -1.56
N HIS A 271 4.12 -10.56 -1.81
CA HIS A 271 3.21 -11.66 -1.42
C HIS A 271 3.50 -12.95 -2.20
N THR A 272 3.78 -12.84 -3.50
CA THR A 272 4.18 -14.01 -4.32
C THR A 272 5.40 -14.72 -3.71
N LEU A 273 6.38 -13.95 -3.22
CA LEU A 273 7.52 -14.51 -2.48
C LEU A 273 7.12 -15.04 -1.10
N PHE A 274 6.32 -14.28 -0.35
CA PHE A 274 5.88 -14.61 1.02
C PHE A 274 5.27 -16.01 1.10
N TRP A 275 4.41 -16.40 0.15
CA TRP A 275 3.85 -17.75 0.10
C TRP A 275 4.91 -18.83 -0.11
N THR A 276 5.90 -18.56 -0.95
CA THR A 276 6.88 -19.57 -1.35
C THR A 276 8.01 -19.72 -0.34
N VAL A 277 8.33 -18.66 0.42
CA VAL A 277 9.30 -18.69 1.52
C VAL A 277 8.73 -19.32 2.79
N MET A 278 7.48 -19.80 2.77
CA MET A 278 6.89 -20.60 3.83
C MET A 278 6.64 -22.04 3.36
N SER A 279 6.57 -22.99 4.30
CA SER A 279 6.30 -24.40 4.03
C SER A 279 5.77 -25.12 5.28
N PRO A 280 4.85 -26.09 5.13
CA PRO A 280 4.45 -26.99 6.22
C PRO A 280 5.60 -27.84 6.78
N GLN A 281 6.68 -28.05 6.01
CA GLN A 281 7.92 -28.71 6.45
C GLN A 281 9.05 -27.70 6.70
N GLY A 282 8.71 -26.42 6.89
CA GLY A 282 9.65 -25.35 7.13
C GLY A 282 10.23 -25.35 8.55
N GLY A 283 10.88 -24.24 8.89
CA GLY A 283 11.59 -24.06 10.14
C GLY A 283 13.02 -24.57 10.10
N GLY A 284 13.63 -24.76 11.27
CA GLY A 284 15.04 -25.13 11.37
C GLY A 284 16.00 -23.99 11.01
N ARG A 285 17.16 -24.33 10.45
CA ARG A 285 18.25 -23.40 10.12
C ARG A 285 18.55 -23.46 8.60
N PRO A 286 19.03 -22.35 8.01
CA PRO A 286 19.51 -22.35 6.64
C PRO A 286 20.68 -23.33 6.47
N VAL A 287 20.74 -23.96 5.30
CA VAL A 287 21.86 -24.82 4.87
C VAL A 287 22.25 -24.44 3.44
N GLY A 288 23.47 -24.81 3.04
CA GLY A 288 24.00 -24.45 1.72
C GLY A 288 24.49 -23.00 1.66
N ALA A 289 24.56 -22.46 0.45
CA ALA A 289 25.17 -21.15 0.18
C ALA A 289 24.53 -20.01 1.00
N ILE A 290 23.22 -20.05 1.25
CA ILE A 290 22.56 -19.05 2.08
C ILE A 290 22.97 -19.14 3.56
N GLY A 291 23.24 -20.35 4.06
CA GLY A 291 23.71 -20.56 5.43
C GLY A 291 25.10 -19.95 5.61
N ASP A 292 26.02 -20.27 4.69
CA ASP A 292 27.38 -19.72 4.69
C ASP A 292 27.38 -18.19 4.59
N ALA A 293 26.53 -17.62 3.73
CA ALA A 293 26.39 -16.18 3.58
C ALA A 293 25.81 -15.51 4.83
N ILE A 294 24.82 -16.13 5.49
CA ILE A 294 24.28 -15.64 6.76
C ILE A 294 25.35 -15.66 7.86
N ASP A 295 26.12 -16.74 7.93
CA ASP A 295 27.20 -16.87 8.92
C ASP A 295 28.30 -15.82 8.68
N HIS A 296 28.64 -15.55 7.43
CA HIS A 296 29.60 -14.51 7.05
C HIS A 296 29.10 -13.09 7.37
N ASP A 297 27.91 -12.72 6.90
CA ASP A 297 27.45 -11.33 6.90
C ASP A 297 26.84 -10.88 8.23
N PHE A 298 26.26 -11.80 9.01
CA PHE A 298 25.63 -11.48 10.29
C PHE A 298 26.37 -12.08 11.50
N GLY A 299 27.44 -12.86 11.27
CA GLY A 299 28.19 -13.52 12.33
C GLY A 299 27.48 -14.74 12.93
N GLY A 300 26.55 -15.33 12.17
CA GLY A 300 25.84 -16.55 12.57
C GLY A 300 24.32 -16.44 12.48
N PHE A 301 23.65 -17.57 12.23
CA PHE A 301 22.18 -17.60 12.14
C PHE A 301 21.44 -17.03 13.36
N ASP A 302 21.93 -17.22 14.58
CA ASP A 302 21.23 -16.70 15.77
C ASP A 302 21.32 -15.16 15.85
N ALA A 303 22.43 -14.57 15.41
CA ALA A 303 22.60 -13.13 15.31
C ALA A 303 21.72 -12.55 14.18
N PHE A 304 21.70 -13.20 13.02
CA PHE A 304 20.78 -12.88 11.92
C PHE A 304 19.32 -12.93 12.38
N LYS A 305 18.89 -14.05 12.97
CA LYS A 305 17.51 -14.26 13.43
C LYS A 305 17.10 -13.19 14.44
N LYS A 306 18.01 -12.79 15.34
CA LYS A 306 17.78 -11.71 16.29
C LYS A 306 17.59 -10.37 15.57
N GLN A 307 18.52 -9.97 14.69
CA GLN A 307 18.41 -8.71 13.95
C GLN A 307 17.14 -8.66 13.10
N PHE A 308 16.84 -9.74 12.37
CA PHE A 308 15.64 -9.84 11.53
C PHE A 308 14.35 -9.73 12.35
N SER A 309 14.28 -10.43 13.49
CA SER A 309 13.10 -10.39 14.36
C SER A 309 12.89 -9.02 14.99
N GLU A 310 13.97 -8.35 15.42
CA GLU A 310 13.93 -6.98 15.94
C GLU A 310 13.49 -5.98 14.87
N ALA A 311 13.98 -6.13 13.64
CA ALA A 311 13.56 -5.32 12.51
C ALA A 311 12.06 -5.52 12.22
N ALA A 312 11.58 -6.77 12.16
CA ALA A 312 10.17 -7.08 11.95
C ALA A 312 9.27 -6.49 13.06
N GLY A 313 9.69 -6.59 14.31
CA GLY A 313 8.95 -6.04 15.45
C GLY A 313 8.83 -4.52 15.42
N LYS A 314 9.80 -3.81 14.83
CA LYS A 314 9.93 -2.35 14.85
C LYS A 314 9.48 -1.64 13.56
N VAL A 315 8.90 -2.35 12.59
CA VAL A 315 8.31 -1.70 11.41
C VAL A 315 7.18 -0.76 11.86
N GLU A 316 7.24 0.49 11.44
CA GLU A 316 6.22 1.50 11.74
C GLU A 316 5.03 1.35 10.79
N GLY A 317 3.83 1.12 11.36
CA GLY A 317 2.63 0.85 10.56
C GLY A 317 2.63 -0.53 9.89
N GLY A 318 2.11 -0.58 8.65
CA GLY A 318 2.12 -1.76 7.80
C GLY A 318 3.38 -1.82 6.94
N GLY A 319 4.03 -2.98 6.87
CA GLY A 319 5.28 -3.16 6.15
C GLY A 319 5.87 -4.55 6.28
N TRP A 320 7.19 -4.64 6.11
CA TRP A 320 7.91 -5.91 5.96
C TRP A 320 9.29 -5.85 6.63
N ALA A 321 9.76 -6.99 7.13
CA ALA A 321 11.20 -7.25 7.26
C ALA A 321 11.65 -8.11 6.08
N ILE A 322 12.73 -7.73 5.42
CA ILE A 322 13.16 -8.39 4.18
C ILE A 322 14.66 -8.66 4.24
N LEU A 323 15.04 -9.93 4.18
CA LEU A 323 16.42 -10.32 3.86
C LEU A 323 16.61 -10.15 2.37
N VAL A 324 17.61 -9.37 1.96
CA VAL A 324 17.91 -9.09 0.57
C VAL A 324 19.34 -9.49 0.23
N TRP A 325 19.59 -9.85 -1.03
CA TRP A 325 20.92 -9.79 -1.63
C TRP A 325 21.13 -8.39 -2.20
N SER A 326 22.24 -7.73 -1.85
CA SER A 326 22.64 -6.47 -2.45
C SER A 326 23.75 -6.72 -3.49
N PRO A 327 23.45 -6.67 -4.80
CA PRO A 327 24.43 -7.06 -5.81
C PRO A 327 25.63 -6.11 -5.94
N ARG A 328 25.50 -4.85 -5.49
CA ARG A 328 26.60 -3.86 -5.47
C ARG A 328 27.56 -4.13 -4.33
N SER A 329 27.04 -4.31 -3.12
CA SER A 329 27.86 -4.54 -1.94
C SER A 329 28.27 -6.01 -1.75
N ARG A 330 27.65 -6.91 -2.52
CA ARG A 330 27.91 -8.36 -2.55
C ARG A 330 27.77 -9.01 -1.17
N ARG A 331 26.74 -8.60 -0.43
CA ARG A 331 26.40 -9.14 0.90
C ARG A 331 24.89 -9.18 1.08
N LEU A 332 24.47 -9.92 2.09
CA LEU A 332 23.13 -9.90 2.62
C LEU A 332 22.89 -8.64 3.46
N GLU A 333 21.69 -8.09 3.34
CA GLU A 333 21.21 -6.96 4.16
C GLU A 333 19.79 -7.25 4.66
N ILE A 334 19.38 -6.59 5.75
CA ILE A 334 18.00 -6.63 6.25
C ILE A 334 17.40 -5.23 6.05
N LEU A 335 16.28 -5.16 5.32
CA LEU A 335 15.52 -3.94 5.11
C LEU A 335 14.20 -3.97 5.89
N GLN A 336 13.76 -2.81 6.36
CA GLN A 336 12.43 -2.58 6.93
C GLN A 336 11.60 -1.81 5.91
N ALA A 337 10.91 -2.51 5.01
CA ALA A 337 10.09 -1.84 4.01
C ALA A 337 8.79 -1.35 4.65
N GLU A 338 8.43 -0.10 4.40
CA GLU A 338 7.11 0.44 4.77
C GLU A 338 6.15 0.30 3.60
N LYS A 339 4.87 0.08 3.91
CA LYS A 339 3.85 -0.29 2.93
C LYS A 339 4.28 -1.55 2.15
N HIS A 340 4.60 -1.41 0.87
CA HIS A 340 5.24 -2.46 0.08
C HIS A 340 6.51 -1.97 -0.62
N GLN A 341 6.56 -0.69 -0.98
CA GLN A 341 7.57 -0.10 -1.87
C GLN A 341 8.51 0.91 -1.17
N ASN A 342 8.14 1.42 0.02
CA ASN A 342 8.91 2.45 0.71
C ASN A 342 10.07 1.83 1.49
N LEU A 343 11.12 2.62 1.74
CA LEU A 343 12.34 2.21 2.46
C LEU A 343 13.01 0.96 1.85
N SER A 344 12.86 0.81 0.53
CA SER A 344 13.57 -0.17 -0.27
C SER A 344 14.87 0.43 -0.84
N GLN A 345 15.82 -0.45 -1.16
CA GLN A 345 16.98 -0.08 -1.96
C GLN A 345 16.73 -0.56 -3.39
N TRP A 346 16.87 0.34 -4.37
CA TRP A 346 16.90 -0.05 -5.77
C TRP A 346 18.08 -1.01 -5.99
N ASP A 347 17.90 -2.01 -6.85
CA ASP A 347 18.81 -3.14 -7.11
C ASP A 347 18.86 -4.27 -6.07
N ALA A 348 18.35 -4.06 -4.85
CA ALA A 348 18.29 -5.13 -3.86
C ALA A 348 17.30 -6.22 -4.31
N ILE A 349 17.67 -7.49 -4.10
CA ILE A 349 16.87 -8.65 -4.49
C ILE A 349 16.29 -9.30 -3.23
N PRO A 350 14.96 -9.22 -2.99
CA PRO A 350 14.32 -9.87 -1.86
C PRO A 350 14.52 -11.38 -1.88
N LEU A 351 14.92 -11.97 -0.76
CA LEU A 351 15.15 -13.41 -0.59
C LEU A 351 14.15 -14.04 0.40
N LEU A 352 13.96 -13.39 1.55
CA LEU A 352 13.06 -13.83 2.62
C LEU A 352 12.30 -12.61 3.17
N PRO A 353 11.13 -12.28 2.58
CA PRO A 353 10.22 -11.29 3.13
C PRO A 353 9.33 -11.89 4.23
N LEU A 354 9.08 -11.10 5.28
CA LEU A 354 8.09 -11.35 6.32
C LEU A 354 7.10 -10.19 6.34
N ASP A 355 5.83 -10.49 6.04
CA ASP A 355 4.73 -9.52 6.13
C ASP A 355 4.42 -9.20 7.60
N VAL A 356 4.50 -7.93 8.00
CA VAL A 356 4.09 -7.47 9.34
C VAL A 356 2.99 -6.42 9.29
N TRP A 357 2.23 -6.36 8.19
CA TRP A 357 0.92 -5.74 8.17
C TRP A 357 -0.02 -6.46 9.15
N GLU A 358 -0.92 -5.71 9.78
CA GLU A 358 -1.83 -6.30 10.77
C GLU A 358 -2.68 -7.43 10.16
N HIS A 359 -3.09 -7.34 8.89
CA HIS A 359 -3.86 -8.41 8.23
C HIS A 359 -3.14 -9.76 8.22
N ALA A 360 -1.81 -9.81 8.34
CA ALA A 360 -1.01 -11.03 8.26
C ALA A 360 -1.03 -11.86 9.55
N TYR A 361 -1.50 -11.29 10.66
CA TYR A 361 -1.44 -11.97 11.97
C TYR A 361 -2.54 -11.61 12.95
N TYR A 362 -3.29 -10.52 12.76
CA TYR A 362 -4.14 -9.96 13.82
C TYR A 362 -5.26 -10.92 14.23
N LEU A 363 -5.82 -11.71 13.31
CA LEU A 363 -6.89 -12.66 13.65
C LEU A 363 -6.48 -13.65 14.76
N LYS A 364 -5.21 -14.06 14.77
CA LYS A 364 -4.66 -15.03 15.73
C LYS A 364 -3.82 -14.41 16.83
N HIS A 365 -2.83 -13.61 16.46
CA HIS A 365 -1.85 -13.05 17.39
C HIS A 365 -2.27 -11.69 17.96
N GLN A 366 -3.30 -11.06 17.40
CA GLN A 366 -3.81 -9.76 17.85
C GLN A 366 -2.69 -8.71 17.85
N ASN A 367 -2.61 -7.87 18.89
CA ASN A 367 -1.54 -6.88 19.03
C ASN A 367 -0.15 -7.49 19.33
N LYS A 368 -0.01 -8.82 19.42
CA LYS A 368 1.24 -9.49 19.76
C LYS A 368 2.06 -9.85 18.52
N ARG A 369 2.45 -8.82 17.75
CA ARG A 369 3.38 -8.99 16.61
C ARG A 369 4.63 -9.81 16.96
N PRO A 370 5.28 -9.66 18.14
CA PRO A 370 6.44 -10.49 18.50
C PRO A 370 6.13 -12.00 18.55
N ASP A 371 4.93 -12.39 18.99
CA ASP A 371 4.53 -13.80 19.03
C ASP A 371 4.32 -14.34 17.60
N TYR A 372 3.75 -13.54 16.71
CA TYR A 372 3.64 -13.87 15.28
C TYR A 372 5.01 -14.09 14.63
N VAL A 373 5.95 -13.15 14.83
CA VAL A 373 7.32 -13.28 14.29
C VAL A 373 8.00 -14.54 14.81
N LYS A 374 7.81 -14.85 16.10
CA LYS A 374 8.33 -16.08 16.71
C LYS A 374 7.75 -17.33 16.06
N ASP A 375 6.44 -17.36 15.82
CA ASP A 375 5.75 -18.50 15.22
C ASP A 375 6.12 -18.68 13.75
N TRP A 376 6.23 -17.59 12.99
CA TRP A 376 6.61 -17.59 11.57
C TRP A 376 7.95 -18.28 11.32
N TRP A 377 8.92 -18.15 12.24
CA TRP A 377 10.21 -18.85 12.11
C TRP A 377 10.09 -20.38 12.02
N ASN A 378 8.98 -20.98 12.46
CA ASN A 378 8.76 -22.42 12.38
C ASN A 378 8.27 -22.89 11.00
N VAL A 379 7.92 -21.97 10.11
CA VAL A 379 7.42 -22.30 8.77
C VAL A 379 8.32 -21.79 7.65
N VAL A 380 9.48 -21.19 7.95
CA VAL A 380 10.39 -20.68 6.92
C VAL A 380 10.94 -21.81 6.05
N ASN A 381 10.78 -21.66 4.73
CA ASN A 381 11.24 -22.60 3.70
C ASN A 381 12.67 -22.28 3.27
N TRP A 382 13.66 -22.66 4.10
CA TRP A 382 15.08 -22.45 3.80
C TRP A 382 15.55 -23.03 2.46
N PRO A 383 15.09 -24.22 1.99
CA PRO A 383 15.44 -24.72 0.66
C PRO A 383 15.10 -23.74 -0.47
N TYR A 384 13.91 -23.13 -0.43
CA TYR A 384 13.53 -22.13 -1.44
C TYR A 384 14.36 -20.85 -1.31
N VAL A 385 14.61 -20.38 -0.08
CA VAL A 385 15.46 -19.20 0.15
C VAL A 385 16.88 -19.44 -0.38
N ASN A 386 17.46 -20.63 -0.18
CA ASN A 386 18.76 -21.01 -0.72
C ASN A 386 18.75 -21.00 -2.25
N GLN A 387 17.77 -21.65 -2.89
CA GLN A 387 17.64 -21.68 -4.34
C GLN A 387 17.54 -20.27 -4.93
N ARG A 388 16.78 -19.40 -4.29
CA ARG A 388 16.62 -18.01 -4.70
C ARG A 388 17.92 -17.22 -4.51
N PHE A 389 18.64 -17.44 -3.42
CA PHE A 389 19.95 -16.84 -3.17
C PHE A 389 20.98 -17.28 -4.20
N GLU A 390 21.07 -18.56 -4.54
CA GLU A 390 22.00 -19.06 -5.56
C GLU A 390 21.78 -18.37 -6.91
N LYS A 391 20.52 -18.15 -7.31
CA LYS A 391 20.19 -17.37 -8.51
C LYS A 391 20.57 -15.89 -8.35
N ALA A 392 20.19 -15.26 -7.24
CA ALA A 392 20.47 -13.85 -6.98
C ALA A 392 21.98 -13.55 -6.91
N GLY A 393 22.77 -14.45 -6.33
CA GLY A 393 24.23 -14.32 -6.19
C GLY A 393 24.99 -14.38 -7.51
N THR A 394 24.35 -14.84 -8.61
CA THR A 394 24.91 -14.70 -9.96
C THR A 394 24.84 -13.28 -10.51
N ILE A 395 23.99 -12.43 -9.93
CA ILE A 395 23.85 -11.03 -10.28
C ILE A 395 24.88 -10.24 -9.47
N ALA A 396 25.76 -9.55 -10.17
CA ALA A 396 26.77 -8.69 -9.58
C ALA A 396 26.84 -7.38 -10.38
N TRP A 397 26.81 -6.27 -9.66
CA TRP A 397 27.04 -4.95 -10.23
C TRP A 397 28.42 -4.45 -9.83
N GLU A 398 29.00 -3.53 -10.60
CA GLU A 398 30.23 -2.87 -10.21
C GLU A 398 30.03 -2.11 -8.88
N PRO A 399 30.87 -2.35 -7.87
CA PRO A 399 30.85 -1.57 -6.63
C PRO A 399 31.42 -0.17 -6.90
N TYR A 400 30.78 0.88 -6.37
CA TYR A 400 31.25 2.28 -6.44
C TYR A 400 31.24 2.95 -5.07
#